data_AF-A0A1Z4BN09-F1
#
_entry.id   AF-A0A1Z4BN09-F1
#
_cell.length_a   1.000
_cell.length_b   1.000
_cell.length_c   1.000
_cell.angle_alpha   90.00
_cell.angle_beta   90.00
_cell.angle_gamma   90.00
#
_symmetry.space_group_name_H-M   'P 1'
#
loop_
_entity.id
_entity.type
_entity.pdbx_description
1 polymer ?
#
loop_
_entity_poly.entity_id
_entity_poly.type
_entity_poly.pdbx_seq_one_letter_code
_entity_poly.pdbx_strand_id
1 'polypeptide(L)' 'MPYTITITNDSPQALAYVEKAKKLDFAKVTEIKEPVLAQPDFEEETQEQYELIMALSKETNRAIARKINKEKKLNLPFKN' A
#
# COMPACT_ATOMS: atom_id res chain seq x y z
N MET A 1 0.55 31.00 -23.87
CA MET A 1 0.31 30.69 -22.45
C MET A 1 0.00 29.20 -22.35
N PRO A 2 0.71 28.43 -21.51
CA PRO A 2 0.47 26.99 -21.36
C PRO A 2 -0.77 26.73 -20.48
N TYR A 3 -1.56 25.71 -20.82
CA TYR A 3 -2.76 25.29 -20.08
C TYR A 3 -2.70 23.77 -19.79
N THR A 4 -3.33 23.34 -18.69
CA THR A 4 -3.42 21.93 -18.29
C THR A 4 -4.88 21.47 -18.34
N ILE A 5 -5.12 20.33 -18.97
CA ILE A 5 -6.44 19.68 -19.06
C ILE A 5 -6.36 18.38 -18.27
N THR A 6 -7.25 18.20 -17.29
CA THR A 6 -7.35 16.97 -16.50
C THR A 6 -8.57 16.18 -16.95
N ILE A 7 -8.35 14.91 -17.30
CA ILE A 7 -9.41 13.96 -17.62
C ILE A 7 -9.72 13.20 -16.34
N THR A 8 -10.98 13.26 -15.90
CA THR A 8 -11.40 12.73 -14.59
C THR A 8 -12.01 11.33 -14.66
N ASN A 9 -12.25 10.79 -15.86
CA ASN A 9 -12.84 9.46 -16.04
C ASN A 9 -12.41 8.78 -17.34
N ASP A 10 -12.37 7.44 -17.31
CA ASP A 10 -12.01 6.59 -18.45
C ASP A 10 -13.24 6.19 -19.28
N SER A 11 -14.05 7.18 -19.66
CA SER A 11 -15.16 6.97 -20.60
C SER A 11 -14.61 6.71 -22.01
N PRO A 12 -15.30 5.91 -22.86
CA PRO A 12 -14.96 5.78 -24.28
C PRO A 12 -14.81 7.15 -25.00
N GLN A 13 -15.55 8.16 -24.54
CA GLN A 13 -15.50 9.52 -25.06
C GLN A 13 -14.18 10.23 -24.69
N ALA A 14 -13.67 9.98 -23.48
CA ALA A 14 -12.42 10.55 -23.00
C ALA A 14 -11.23 9.97 -23.78
N LEU A 15 -11.22 8.66 -24.03
CA LEU A 15 -10.22 8.00 -24.86
C LEU A 15 -10.22 8.55 -26.30
N ALA A 16 -11.40 8.70 -26.91
CA ALA A 16 -11.53 9.28 -28.25
C ALA A 16 -11.04 10.74 -28.31
N TYR A 17 -11.22 11.52 -27.23
CA TYR A 17 -10.68 12.87 -27.12
C TYR A 17 -9.15 12.88 -27.02
N VAL A 18 -8.57 11.99 -26.22
CA VAL A 18 -7.11 11.82 -26.10
C VAL A 18 -6.48 11.47 -27.45
N GLU A 19 -7.08 10.56 -28.21
CA GLU A 19 -6.61 10.19 -29.55
C GLU A 19 -6.66 11.36 -30.54
N LYS A 20 -7.71 12.18 -30.47
CA LYS A 20 -7.81 13.40 -31.27
C LYS A 20 -6.76 14.43 -30.85
N ALA A 21 -6.57 14.63 -29.55
CA ALA A 21 -5.60 15.57 -29.02
C ALA A 21 -4.15 15.19 -29.40
N LYS A 22 -3.83 13.89 -29.47
CA LYS A 22 -2.53 13.39 -29.94
C LYS A 22 -2.23 13.74 -31.41
N LYS A 23 -3.25 13.99 -32.24
CA LYS A 23 -3.10 14.36 -33.65
C LYS A 23 -2.89 15.87 -33.86
N LEU A 24 -3.07 16.68 -32.82
CA LEU A 24 -2.87 18.12 -32.89
C LEU A 24 -1.38 18.43 -32.65
N ASP A 25 -0.79 19.23 -33.55
CA ASP A 25 0.63 19.61 -33.53
C ASP A 25 1.00 20.54 -32.36
N PHE A 26 0.02 21.27 -31.82
CA PHE A 26 0.20 22.18 -30.69
C PHE A 26 -0.06 21.55 -29.31
N ALA A 27 -0.48 20.28 -29.26
CA ALA A 27 -0.87 19.62 -28.01
C ALA A 27 0.11 18.51 -27.62
N LYS A 28 0.54 18.48 -26.35
CA LYS A 28 1.36 17.41 -25.78
C LYS A 28 0.54 16.59 -24.79
N VAL A 29 0.19 15.37 -25.18
CA VAL A 29 -0.49 14.41 -24.31
C VAL A 29 0.55 13.64 -23.51
N THR A 30 0.52 13.75 -22.19
CA THR A 30 1.39 12.98 -21.28
C THR A 30 0.51 12.03 -20.48
N GLU A 31 0.82 10.74 -20.54
CA GLU A 31 0.12 9.73 -19.76
C GLU A 31 0.61 9.76 -18.33
N ILE A 32 -0.31 9.91 -17.38
CA ILE A 32 0.00 9.79 -15.96
C ILE A 32 -0.11 8.32 -15.64
N LYS A 33 1.01 7.60 -15.64
CA LYS A 33 1.05 6.27 -15.04
C LYS A 33 0.77 6.47 -13.55
N GLU A 34 -0.33 5.91 -13.06
CA GLU A 34 -0.47 5.72 -11.63
C GLU A 34 0.79 5.03 -11.12
N PRO A 35 1.37 5.47 -9.99
CA PRO A 35 2.46 4.73 -9.38
C PRO A 35 1.88 3.36 -9.04
N VAL A 36 2.23 2.36 -9.86
CA VAL A 36 2.10 0.97 -9.46
C VAL A 36 2.96 0.87 -8.21
N LEU A 37 2.31 0.83 -7.05
CA LEU A 37 2.96 0.44 -5.81
C LEU A 37 3.50 -0.95 -6.10
N ALA A 38 4.77 -1.04 -6.46
CA ALA A 38 5.44 -2.30 -6.68
C ALA A 38 5.19 -3.10 -5.39
N GLN A 39 4.50 -4.23 -5.53
CA GLN A 39 4.32 -5.11 -4.39
C GLN A 39 5.73 -5.46 -3.91
N PRO A 40 6.02 -5.35 -2.61
CA PRO A 40 7.32 -5.73 -2.11
C PRO A 40 7.59 -7.17 -2.51
N ASP A 41 8.72 -7.40 -3.18
CA ASP A 41 9.21 -8.75 -3.45
C ASP A 41 9.58 -9.36 -2.09
N PHE A 42 8.71 -10.23 -1.58
CA PHE A 42 9.00 -11.03 -0.40
C PHE A 42 9.91 -12.18 -0.83
N GLU A 43 11.11 -12.23 -0.26
CA GLU A 43 11.94 -13.44 -0.34
C GLU A 43 11.25 -14.55 0.45
N GLU A 44 11.31 -15.79 -0.04
CA GLU A 44 10.79 -16.94 0.69
C GLU A 44 11.59 -17.12 1.99
N GLU A 45 10.95 -16.86 3.13
CA GLU A 45 11.55 -17.10 4.45
C GLU A 45 11.82 -18.59 4.62
N THR A 46 13.01 -18.94 5.11
CA THR A 46 13.28 -20.32 5.51
C THR A 46 12.43 -20.68 6.73
N GLN A 47 12.13 -21.98 6.90
CA GLN A 47 11.32 -22.43 8.04
C GLN A 47 11.92 -21.99 9.40
N GLU A 48 13.25 -21.98 9.52
CA GLU A 48 13.96 -21.51 10.72
C GLU A 48 13.75 -20.02 10.97
N GLN A 49 13.79 -19.19 9.91
CA GLN A 49 13.54 -17.75 10.01
C GLN A 49 12.10 -17.48 10.46
N TYR A 50 11.13 -18.20 9.88
CA TYR A 50 9.73 -18.10 10.28
C TYR A 50 9.52 -18.47 11.76
N GLU A 51 10.11 -19.58 12.22
CA GLU A 51 10.01 -20.01 13.62
C GLU A 51 10.64 -19.00 14.58
N LEU A 52 11.79 -18.42 14.21
CA LEU A 52 12.48 -17.38 14.98
C LEU A 52 11.63 -16.10 15.08
N ILE A 53 11.12 -15.60 13.96
CA ILE A 53 10.25 -14.42 13.90
C ILE A 53 8.99 -14.66 14.74
N MET A 54 8.39 -15.84 14.63
CA MET A 54 7.20 -16.20 15.40
C MET A 54 7.48 -16.27 16.90
N ALA A 55 8.63 -16.80 17.32
CA ALA A 55 9.02 -16.84 18.73
C ALA A 55 9.19 -15.43 19.32
N LEU A 56 9.93 -14.56 18.62
CA LEU A 56 10.13 -13.17 19.01
C LEU A 56 8.82 -12.39 19.08
N SER A 57 7.92 -12.61 18.12
CA SER A 57 6.59 -12.00 18.09
C SER A 57 5.75 -12.43 19.28
N LYS A 58 5.72 -13.74 19.61
CA LYS A 58 4.98 -14.26 20.78
C LYS A 58 5.47 -13.65 22.08
N GLU A 59 6.79 -13.56 22.27
CA GLU A 59 7.38 -12.98 23.48
C GLU A 59 7.04 -11.48 23.61
N THR A 60 7.26 -10.73 22.53
CA THR A 60 7.00 -9.28 22.49
C THR A 60 5.52 -8.97 22.71
N ASN A 61 4.62 -9.68 22.02
CA ASN A 61 3.18 -9.49 22.18
C ASN A 61 2.70 -9.86 23.58
N ARG A 62 3.25 -10.92 24.19
CA ARG A 62 2.93 -11.29 25.58
C ARG A 62 3.37 -10.19 26.56
N ALA A 63 4.55 -9.60 26.37
CA ALA A 63 5.03 -8.52 27.21
C ALA A 63 4.16 -7.25 27.07
N ILE A 64 3.80 -6.87 25.84
CA ILE A 64 2.91 -5.74 25.57
C ILE A 64 1.53 -5.98 26.18
N ALA A 65 0.94 -7.17 25.99
CA ALA A 65 -0.36 -7.51 26.56
C ALA A 65 -0.36 -7.40 28.09
N ARG A 66 0.71 -7.85 28.76
CA ARG A 66 0.87 -7.71 30.22
C ARG A 66 0.92 -6.24 30.66
N LYS A 67 1.67 -5.39 29.93
CA LYS A 67 1.72 -3.94 30.20
C LYS A 67 0.34 -3.31 30.08
N ILE A 68 -0.35 -3.55 28.96
CA ILE A 68 -1.68 -3.03 28.70
C ILE A 68 -2.68 -3.51 29.76
N ASN A 69 -2.65 -4.78 30.13
CA ASN A 69 -3.54 -5.32 31.16
C ASN A 69 -3.33 -4.64 32.52
N LYS A 70 -2.07 -4.35 32.89
CA LYS A 70 -1.75 -3.62 34.12
C LYS A 70 -2.24 -2.18 34.07
N GLU A 71 -1.99 -1.47 32.97
CA GLU A 71 -2.39 -0.06 32.80
C GLU A 71 -3.90 0.11 32.75
N LYS A 72 -4.60 -0.78 32.04
CA LYS A 72 -6.03 -0.70 31.80
C LYS A 72 -6.86 -1.53 32.78
N LYS A 73 -6.21 -2.22 33.73
CA LYS A 73 -6.83 -3.08 34.75
C LYS A 73 -7.82 -4.09 34.15
N LEU A 74 -7.44 -4.71 33.03
CA LEU A 74 -8.34 -5.55 32.22
C LEU A 74 -8.53 -6.98 32.76
N ASN A 75 -7.87 -7.34 33.87
CA ASN A 75 -7.93 -8.66 34.52
C ASN A 75 -7.80 -9.86 33.54
N LEU A 76 -6.96 -9.71 32.52
CA LEU A 76 -6.77 -10.75 31.51
C LEU A 76 -6.06 -11.99 32.09
N PRO A 77 -6.51 -13.21 31.77
CA PRO A 77 -5.96 -14.45 32.30
C PRO A 77 -4.67 -14.83 31.55
N PHE A 78 -3.55 -14.23 31.92
CA PHE A 78 -2.26 -14.68 31.42
C PHE A 78 -1.86 -15.99 32.11
N LYS A 79 -1.82 -17.10 31.37
CA LYS A 79 -1.16 -18.33 31.83
C LYS A 79 0.34 -18.08 31.95
N ASN A 80 0.97 -18.54 33.03
CA ASN A 80 2.42 -18.50 33.23
C ASN A 80 3.12 -19.49 32.31
#